data_AF-A0A963H453-F1
#
_entry.id   AF-A0A963H453-F1
#
_cell.length_a   1.000
_cell.length_b   1.000
_cell.length_c   1.000
_cell.angle_alpha   90.00
_cell.angle_beta   90.00
_cell.angle_gamma   90.00
#
_symmetry.space_group_name_H-M   'P 1'
#
loop_
_entity.id
_entity.type
_entity.pdbx_description
1 polymer ?
#
loop_
_entity_poly.entity_id
_entity_poly.type
_entity_poly.pdbx_seq_one_letter_code
_entity_poly.pdbx_strand_id
1 'polypeptide(L)' 'MAHAADAQGMAWRWGEAADRAAQGAPLRITGTAWFKHEHDEIAETVWRRPAIGSPANCGACHRDAVTRGFDEHRIRIPE' A
#
# COMPACT_ATOMS: atom_id res chain seq x y z
N MET A 1 -4.75 18.23 28.44
CA MET A 1 -5.51 17.23 29.23
C MET A 1 -6.15 16.28 28.24
N ALA A 2 -5.73 15.01 28.18
CA ALA A 2 -6.38 13.99 27.36
C ALA A 2 -7.50 13.35 28.20
N HIS A 3 -8.68 13.13 27.61
CA HIS A 3 -9.81 12.56 28.34
C HIS A 3 -9.69 11.03 28.36
N ALA A 4 -10.15 10.38 29.45
CA ALA A 4 -10.03 8.93 29.64
C ALA A 4 -10.68 8.08 28.52
N ALA A 5 -11.53 8.65 27.68
CA ALA A 5 -12.11 7.99 26.51
C ALA A 5 -11.12 7.81 25.35
N ASP A 6 -10.12 8.69 25.21
CA ASP A 6 -9.17 8.69 24.09
C ASP A 6 -8.17 7.52 24.19
N ALA A 7 -7.84 7.08 25.40
CA ALA A 7 -6.89 5.99 25.64
C ALA A 7 -7.51 4.60 25.40
N GLN A 8 -8.79 4.43 25.70
CA GLN A 8 -9.50 3.15 25.57
C GLN A 8 -9.76 2.81 24.10
N GLY A 9 -10.16 3.80 23.28
CA GLY A 9 -10.45 3.58 21.85
C GLY A 9 -9.22 3.21 21.00
N MET A 10 -8.04 3.68 21.39
CA MET A 10 -6.76 3.31 20.77
C MET A 10 -6.51 1.80 20.94
N ALA A 11 -6.59 1.28 22.17
CA ALA A 11 -6.35 -0.13 22.48
C ALA A 11 -7.30 -1.09 21.71
N TRP A 12 -8.59 -0.74 21.60
CA TRP A 12 -9.55 -1.52 20.79
C TRP A 12 -9.17 -1.56 19.31
N ARG A 13 -8.81 -0.43 18.69
CA ARG A 13 -8.41 -0.37 17.26
C ARG A 13 -7.15 -1.18 16.96
N TRP A 14 -6.17 -1.22 17.87
CA TRP A 14 -4.97 -2.04 17.67
C TRP A 14 -5.26 -3.54 17.80
N GLY A 15 -6.15 -3.93 18.71
CA GLY A 15 -6.62 -5.31 18.84
C GLY A 15 -7.30 -5.82 17.58
N GLU A 16 -8.28 -5.07 17.05
CA GLU A 16 -8.98 -5.45 15.82
C GLU A 16 -8.05 -5.53 14.59
N ALA A 17 -7.10 -4.60 14.47
CA ALA A 17 -6.12 -4.63 13.39
C ALA A 17 -5.19 -5.85 13.49
N ALA A 18 -4.74 -6.19 14.70
CA ALA A 18 -3.92 -7.36 14.96
C ALA A 18 -4.69 -8.66 14.69
N ASP A 19 -5.96 -8.74 15.10
CA ASP A 19 -6.83 -9.89 14.84
C ASP A 19 -7.05 -10.10 13.35
N ARG A 20 -7.30 -9.04 12.59
CA ARG A 20 -7.44 -9.13 11.12
C ARG A 20 -6.14 -9.60 10.46
N ALA A 21 -5.00 -9.11 10.92
CA ALA A 21 -3.70 -9.58 10.43
C ALA A 21 -3.45 -11.07 10.76
N ALA A 22 -3.79 -11.51 11.98
CA ALA A 22 -3.73 -12.90 12.39
C ALA A 22 -4.67 -13.79 11.56
N GLN A 23 -5.81 -13.25 11.12
CA GLN A 23 -6.75 -13.89 10.20
C GLN A 23 -6.30 -13.83 8.72
N GLY A 24 -5.07 -13.36 8.44
CA GLY A 24 -4.47 -13.36 7.11
C GLY A 24 -4.70 -12.09 6.30
N ALA A 25 -5.25 -11.03 6.90
CA ALA A 25 -5.32 -9.74 6.22
C ALA A 25 -3.90 -9.18 5.98
N PRO A 26 -3.60 -8.69 4.77
CA PRO A 26 -2.27 -8.19 4.46
C PRO A 26 -1.95 -6.90 5.23
N LEU A 27 -0.75 -6.84 5.80
CA LEU A 27 -0.22 -5.66 6.52
C LEU A 27 0.30 -4.56 5.59
N ARG A 28 0.36 -4.82 4.28
CA ARG A 28 0.86 -3.89 3.25
C ARG A 28 -0.18 -3.79 2.14
N ILE A 29 -0.37 -2.58 1.62
CA ILE A 29 -1.26 -2.32 0.47
C ILE A 29 -0.88 -3.21 -0.72
N THR A 30 0.42 -3.35 -0.97
CA THR A 30 0.97 -4.20 -2.05
C THR A 30 0.63 -5.69 -1.90
N GLY A 31 0.23 -6.14 -0.71
CA GLY A 31 -0.22 -7.50 -0.44
C GLY A 31 -1.72 -7.73 -0.66
N THR A 32 -2.50 -6.67 -0.84
CA THR A 32 -3.96 -6.76 -1.04
C THR A 32 -4.30 -7.40 -2.37
N ALA A 33 -5.45 -8.10 -2.43
CA ALA A 33 -5.94 -8.70 -3.66
C ALA A 33 -6.18 -7.65 -4.76
N TRP A 34 -6.71 -6.49 -4.38
CA TRP A 34 -6.93 -5.37 -5.29
C TRP A 34 -5.63 -4.86 -5.90
N PHE A 35 -4.60 -4.57 -5.09
CA PHE A 35 -3.32 -4.10 -5.63
C PHE A 35 -2.73 -5.10 -6.63
N LYS A 36 -2.78 -6.39 -6.32
CA LYS A 36 -2.26 -7.45 -7.20
C LYS A 36 -3.03 -7.53 -8.52
N HIS A 37 -4.35 -7.34 -8.49
CA HIS A 37 -5.18 -7.32 -9.68
C HIS A 37 -4.85 -6.13 -10.58
N GLU A 38 -4.80 -4.91 -10.05
CA GLU A 38 -4.49 -3.71 -10.84
C GLU A 38 -3.07 -3.70 -11.44
N HIS A 39 -2.18 -4.56 -10.95
CA HIS A 39 -0.77 -4.60 -11.33
C HIS A 39 -0.35 -5.95 -11.93
N ASP A 40 -1.30 -6.82 -12.29
CA ASP A 40 -1.00 -8.16 -12.81
C ASP A 40 -0.34 -8.14 -14.20
N GLU A 41 -0.52 -7.05 -14.95
CA GLU A 41 0.14 -6.82 -16.25
C GLU A 41 1.63 -6.44 -16.13
N ILE A 42 2.11 -6.10 -14.93
CA ILE A 42 3.49 -5.68 -14.71
C ILE A 42 4.38 -6.87 -14.39
N ALA A 43 5.25 -7.22 -15.33
CA ALA A 43 6.19 -8.32 -15.18
C ALA A 43 7.10 -8.17 -13.95
N GLU A 44 7.42 -9.29 -13.30
CA GLU A 44 8.25 -9.31 -12.10
C GLU A 44 9.66 -8.70 -12.29
N THR A 45 10.19 -8.76 -13.52
CA THR A 45 11.45 -8.12 -13.89
C THR A 45 11.39 -6.59 -13.85
N VAL A 46 10.22 -5.99 -14.13
CA VAL A 46 10.00 -4.54 -14.01
C VAL A 46 10.09 -4.13 -12.54
N TRP A 47 9.44 -4.86 -11.62
CA TRP A 47 9.50 -4.58 -10.18
C TRP A 47 10.92 -4.60 -9.61
N ARG A 48 11.82 -5.38 -10.22
CA ARG A 48 13.23 -5.48 -9.84
C ARG A 48 14.13 -4.39 -10.42
N ARG A 49 13.65 -3.54 -11.32
CA ARG A 49 14.43 -2.44 -11.89
C ARG A 49 14.95 -1.53 -10.77
N PRO A 50 16.23 -1.10 -10.78
CA PRO A 50 16.78 -0.25 -9.73
C PRO A 50 15.99 1.05 -9.51
N ALA A 51 15.43 1.63 -10.56
CA ALA A 51 14.62 2.85 -10.48
C ALA A 51 13.27 2.65 -9.75
N ILE A 52 12.78 1.41 -9.67
CA ILE A 52 11.52 1.05 -9.00
C ILE A 52 11.82 0.46 -7.62
N GLY A 53 12.69 -0.55 -7.58
CA GLY A 53 13.17 -1.24 -6.38
C GLY A 53 12.14 -2.19 -5.76
N SER A 54 10.90 -1.73 -5.58
CA SER A 54 9.80 -2.58 -5.10
C SER A 54 8.43 -1.98 -5.44
N PRO A 55 7.36 -2.80 -5.40
CA PRO A 55 5.98 -2.32 -5.55
C PRO A 55 5.54 -1.30 -4.49
N ALA A 56 6.30 -1.14 -3.39
CA ALA A 56 6.00 -0.15 -2.36
C ALA A 56 6.41 1.28 -2.77
N ASN A 57 7.20 1.45 -3.83
CA ASN A 57 7.62 2.75 -4.34
C ASN A 57 6.60 3.28 -5.37
N CYS A 58 5.42 3.68 -4.88
CA CYS A 58 4.32 4.14 -5.75
C CYS A 58 4.75 5.28 -6.69
N GLY A 59 5.61 6.17 -6.20
CA GLY A 59 6.10 7.34 -6.93
C GLY A 59 7.02 7.01 -8.12
N ALA A 60 7.58 5.80 -8.18
CA ALA A 60 8.42 5.40 -9.30
C ALA A 60 7.64 5.33 -10.62
N CYS A 61 6.43 4.77 -10.57
CA CYS A 61 5.55 4.64 -11.74
C CYS A 61 4.46 5.71 -11.80
N HIS A 62 3.89 6.07 -10.65
CA HIS A 62 2.85 7.09 -10.51
C HIS A 62 3.45 8.37 -9.92
N ARG A 63 3.98 9.26 -10.77
CA ARG A 63 4.69 10.49 -10.32
C ARG A 63 3.86 11.39 -9.40
N ASP A 64 2.54 11.37 -9.56
CA ASP A 64 1.58 12.17 -8.79
C ASP A 64 0.96 11.38 -7.61
N ALA A 65 1.52 10.23 -7.22
CA ALA A 65 0.96 9.38 -6.16
C ALA A 65 0.72 10.12 -4.83
N VAL A 66 1.60 11.08 -4.49
CA VAL A 66 1.49 11.89 -3.25
C VAL A 66 0.20 12.71 -3.23
N THR A 67 -0.29 13.15 -4.39
CA THR A 67 -1.53 13.91 -4.55
C THR A 67 -2.70 13.04 -5.01
N ARG A 68 -2.60 11.71 -4.82
CA ARG A 68 -3.61 10.70 -5.20
C ARG A 68 -3.74 10.46 -6.71
N GLY A 69 -2.73 10.80 -7.50
CA GLY A 69 -2.70 10.52 -8.94
C GLY A 69 -2.33 9.07 -9.23
N PHE A 70 -3.33 8.23 -9.51
CA PHE A 70 -3.18 6.81 -9.90
C PHE A 70 -3.81 6.47 -11.25
N ASP A 71 -4.17 7.49 -12.03
CA ASP A 71 -4.68 7.36 -13.40
C ASP A 71 -3.67 6.59 -14.28
N GLU A 72 -4.12 5.49 -14.87
CA GLU A 72 -3.31 4.61 -15.71
C GLU A 72 -2.70 5.33 -16.91
N HIS A 73 -3.41 6.31 -17.47
CA HIS A 73 -2.96 7.08 -18.62
C HIS A 73 -1.77 8.00 -18.29
N ARG A 74 -1.48 8.19 -17.00
CA ARG A 74 -0.36 9.02 -16.52
C ARG A 74 0.82 8.21 -16.01
N ILE A 75 0.71 6.87 -16.02
CA ILE A 75 1.79 5.97 -15.59
C ILE A 75 3.02 6.15 -16.48
N ARG A 76 4.19 6.13 -15.87
CA ARG A 76 5.48 6.08 -16.55
C ARG A 76 6.35 5.03 -15.88
N ILE A 77 6.63 3.93 -16.55
CA ILE A 77 7.50 2.88 -16.03
C ILE A 77 8.95 3.27 -16.35
N PRO A 78 9.79 3.58 -15.33
CA PRO A 78 11.19 3.88 -15.58
C PRO A 78 11.98 2.60 -15.87
N GLU A 79 13.07 2.74 -16.62
CA GLU A 79 14.03 1.66 -16.92
C GLU A 79 14.94 1.33 -15.72
#